data_AF-A0A4R1BR73-F1
#
_entry.id   AF-A0A4R1BR73-F1
#
_cell.length_a   1.000
_cell.length_b   1.000
_cell.length_c   1.000
_cell.angle_alpha   90.00
_cell.angle_beta   90.00
_cell.angle_gamma   90.00
#
_symmetry.space_group_name_H-M   'P 1'
#
loop_
_entity.id
_entity.type
_entity.pdbx_description
1 polymer ?
#
loop_
_entity_poly.entity_id
_entity_poly.type
_entity_poly.pdbx_seq_one_letter_code
_entity_poly.pdbx_strand_id
1 'polypeptide(L)' 'MIRISLEVIRRTDRFEVEVQAASIRQALKVAGEVYPGSEIRVLFPIEPEVFFVRSGVATTELMEKTGAREAS' A
#
# COMPACT_ATOMS: atom_id res chain seq x y z
N MET A 1 -6.52 6.36 -12.91
CA MET A 1 -5.41 6.50 -11.94
C MET A 1 -5.65 5.50 -10.80
N ILE A 2 -4.97 5.60 -9.65
CA ILE A 2 -5.37 4.84 -8.46
C ILE A 2 -5.77 5.80 -7.33
N ARG A 3 -6.87 5.49 -6.65
CA ARG A 3 -7.32 6.20 -5.44
C ARG A 3 -6.71 5.50 -4.23
N ILE A 4 -6.00 6.26 -3.40
CA ILE A 4 -5.28 5.74 -2.23
C ILE A 4 -5.72 6.55 -1.02
N SER A 5 -6.10 5.85 0.06
CA SER A 5 -6.21 6.47 1.38
C SER A 5 -4.84 6.49 2.06
N LEU A 6 -4.45 7.69 2.47
CA LEU A 6 -3.27 7.95 3.28
C LEU A 6 -3.69 8.51 4.62
N GLU A 7 -2.92 8.19 5.64
CA GLU A 7 -3.05 8.77 6.96
C GLU A 7 -1.90 9.73 7.21
N VAL A 8 -2.25 10.95 7.63
CA VAL A 8 -1.32 11.99 8.05
C VAL A 8 -1.24 11.94 9.56
N ILE A 9 -0.06 11.62 10.10
CA ILE A 9 0.23 11.63 11.53
C ILE A 9 1.13 12.84 11.82
N ARG A 10 0.68 13.68 12.73
CA ARG A 10 1.45 14.80 13.29
C ARG A 10 1.57 14.64 14.80
N ARG A 11 2.22 15.61 15.46
CA ARG A 11 2.45 15.57 16.92
C ARG A 11 1.17 15.62 17.76
N THR A 12 0.08 16.14 17.22
CA THR A 12 -1.15 16.48 17.95
C THR A 12 -2.42 15.90 17.32
N ASP A 13 -2.33 15.43 16.08
CA ASP A 13 -3.46 15.09 15.23
C ASP A 13 -3.11 13.96 14.27
N ARG A 14 -4.13 13.16 13.93
CA ARG A 14 -4.06 12.03 13.01
C ARG A 14 -5.35 12.06 12.18
N PHE A 15 -5.22 12.20 10.87
CA PHE A 15 -6.36 12.33 9.97
C PHE A 15 -6.11 11.62 8.63
N GLU A 16 -7.18 11.21 7.98
CA GLU A 16 -7.17 10.51 6.71
C GLU A 16 -7.33 11.49 5.54
N VAL A 17 -6.65 11.21 4.42
CA VAL A 17 -6.76 11.94 3.16
C VAL A 17 -6.81 10.97 1.99
N GLU A 18 -7.73 11.21 1.05
CA GLU A 18 -7.71 10.50 -0.23
C GLU A 18 -6.82 11.23 -1.23
N VAL A 19 -5.96 10.47 -1.93
CA VAL A 19 -5.09 10.98 -2.98
C VAL A 19 -5.28 10.14 -4.24
N GLN A 20 -5.59 10.80 -5.36
CA GLN A 20 -5.57 10.18 -6.68
C GLN A 20 -4.19 10.37 -7.31
N ALA A 21 -3.51 9.27 -7.65
CA ALA A 21 -2.15 9.32 -8.19
C ALA A 21 -1.89 8.18 -9.21
N ALA A 22 -0.78 8.29 -9.95
CA ALA A 22 -0.34 7.22 -10.85
C ALA A 22 0.23 6.00 -10.10
N SER A 23 0.67 6.16 -8.85
CA SER A 23 1.20 5.08 -8.00
C SER A 23 1.22 5.50 -6.53
N ILE A 24 1.38 4.53 -5.62
CA ILE A 24 1.57 4.78 -4.18
C ILE A 24 2.79 5.69 -3.93
N ARG A 25 3.90 5.47 -4.64
CA ARG A 25 5.10 6.31 -4.54
C ARG A 25 4.82 7.77 -4.93
N GLN A 26 4.00 7.99 -5.97
CA GLN A 26 3.60 9.33 -6.39
C GLN A 26 2.67 9.99 -5.36
N ALA A 27 1.71 9.24 -4.79
CA ALA A 27 0.84 9.75 -3.74
C ALA A 27 1.61 10.17 -2.48
N LEU A 28 2.56 9.33 -2.04
CA LEU A 28 3.43 9.65 -0.89
C LEU A 28 4.31 10.88 -1.14
N LYS A 29 4.83 11.07 -2.36
CA LYS A 29 5.59 12.28 -2.72
C LYS A 29 4.73 13.54 -2.60
N VAL A 30 3.52 13.53 -3.18
CA VAL A 30 2.59 14.66 -3.11
C VAL A 30 2.14 14.93 -1.67
N ALA A 31 1.79 13.90 -0.90
CA ALA A 31 1.40 14.04 0.49
C ALA A 31 2.54 14.59 1.37
N GLY A 32 3.79 14.17 1.14
CA GLY A 32 4.95 14.70 1.85
C GLY A 32 5.28 16.17 1.50
N GLU A 33 5.00 16.59 0.27
CA GLU A 33 5.12 17.99 -0.17
C GLU A 33 4.03 18.90 0.44
N VAL A 34 2.80 18.39 0.57
CA VAL A 34 1.66 19.11 1.18
C VAL A 34 1.71 19.11 2.71
N TYR A 35 2.27 18.06 3.32
CA TYR A 35 2.32 17.86 4.78
C TYR A 35 3.76 17.70 5.31
N PRO A 36 4.64 18.70 5.13
CA PRO A 36 6.03 18.61 5.54
C PRO A 36 6.18 18.35 7.04
N GLY A 37 7.12 17.47 7.41
CA GLY A 37 7.37 17.08 8.80
C GLY A 37 6.31 16.18 9.44
N SER A 38 5.31 15.72 8.67
CA SER A 38 4.32 14.72 9.11
C SER A 38 4.79 13.31 8.74
N GLU A 39 4.45 12.31 9.53
CA GLU A 39 4.57 10.91 9.12
C GLU A 39 3.35 10.56 8.24
N ILE A 40 3.59 9.95 7.07
CA ILE A 40 2.54 9.56 6.13
C ILE A 40 2.49 8.04 6.04
N ARG A 41 1.34 7.44 6.34
CA ARG A 41 1.10 5.99 6.21
C ARG A 41 0.11 5.72 5.09
N VAL A 42 0.26 4.60 4.40
CA VAL A 42 -0.73 4.10 3.44
C VAL A 42 -1.71 3.22 4.21
N LEU A 43 -3.01 3.53 4.15
CA LEU A 43 -4.04 2.68 4.77
C LEU A 43 -4.51 1.62 3.78
N PHE A 44 -5.03 2.03 2.62
CA PHE A 44 -5.44 1.11 1.57
C PHE A 44 -5.45 1.77 0.18
N PRO A 45 -5.09 1.05 -0.91
CA PRO A 45 -5.47 1.43 -2.27
C PRO A 45 -6.97 1.18 -2.43
N ILE A 46 -7.78 2.23 -2.31
CA ILE A 46 -9.25 2.13 -2.28
C ILE A 46 -9.78 1.62 -3.63
N GLU A 47 -9.28 2.13 -4.74
CA GLU A 47 -9.69 1.71 -6.08
C GLU A 47 -8.51 1.74 -7.06
N PRO A 48 -8.01 0.57 -7.50
CA PRO A 48 -7.23 0.45 -8.71
C PRO A 48 -8.17 0.35 -9.91
N GLU A 49 -8.51 1.48 -10.53
CA GLU A 49 -9.52 1.56 -11.61
C GLU A 49 -9.27 0.61 -12.80
N VAL A 50 -8.04 0.06 -12.97
CA VAL A 50 -7.71 -0.81 -14.12
C VAL A 50 -6.58 -1.85 -13.92
N PHE A 51 -5.98 -2.00 -12.73
CA PHE A 51 -4.65 -2.63 -12.59
C PHE A 51 -4.58 -3.95 -11.78
N PHE A 52 -5.32 -4.97 -12.21
CA PHE A 52 -4.81 -6.36 -12.12
C PHE A 52 -4.00 -6.67 -13.38
N VAL A 53 -2.80 -7.25 -13.20
CA VAL A 53 -1.75 -7.26 -14.22
C VAL A 53 -2.08 -8.23 -15.37
N ARG A 54 -2.31 -7.70 -16.60
CA ARG A 54 -2.19 -8.49 -17.83
C ARG A 54 -0.71 -8.70 -18.19
N SER A 55 -0.01 -9.54 -17.41
CA SER A 55 1.29 -10.15 -17.73
C SER A 55 1.73 -11.04 -16.56
N GLY A 56 2.05 -12.30 -16.87
CA GLY A 56 2.51 -13.27 -15.87
C GLY A 56 1.37 -14.11 -15.30
N VAL A 57 1.24 -15.34 -15.82
CA VAL A 57 0.57 -16.41 -15.09
C VAL A 57 1.30 -16.62 -13.77
N ALA A 58 0.72 -16.17 -12.67
CA ALA A 58 1.10 -16.68 -11.36
C ALA A 58 0.58 -18.12 -11.29
N THR A 59 1.42 -19.09 -11.63
CA THR A 59 1.16 -20.49 -11.31
C THR A 59 1.02 -20.58 -9.80
N THR A 60 -0.19 -20.89 -9.34
CA THR A 60 -0.48 -21.18 -7.93
C THR A 60 0.20 -22.49 -7.55
N GLU A 61 1.51 -22.44 -7.33
CA GLU A 61 2.19 -23.48 -6.57
C GLU A 61 1.76 -23.32 -5.10
N LEU A 62 0.78 -24.16 -4.78
CA LEU A 62 0.21 -24.40 -3.47
C LEU A 62 1.30 -24.35 -2.39
N MET A 63 1.15 -23.45 -1.40
CA MET A 63 2.03 -23.44 -0.24
C MET A 63 1.75 -24.67 0.64
N GLU A 64 2.29 -25.82 0.24
CA GLU A 64 2.27 -27.05 1.00
C GLU A 64 3.04 -26.83 2.31
N LYS A 65 2.31 -26.93 3.43
CA LYS A 65 2.83 -26.69 4.77
C LYS A 65 3.69 -27.88 5.22
N THR A 66 4.95 -27.92 4.78
CA THR A 66 5.94 -28.90 5.26
C THR A 66 6.36 -28.59 6.69
N GLY A 67 5.55 -29.03 7.65
CA GLY A 67 5.91 -29.11 9.07
C GLY A 67 6.26 -30.55 9.44
N ALA A 68 7.53 -30.96 9.27
CA ALA A 68 7.99 -32.28 9.67
C ALA A 68 9.45 -32.30 10.15
N ARG A 69 9.61 -32.57 11.47
CA ARG A 69 10.79 -33.13 12.16
C ARG A 69 12.12 -32.36 12.21
N GLU A 70 12.40 -31.81 13.39
CA GLU A 70 13.57 -32.07 14.24
C GLU A 70 13.07 -32.03 15.71
N ALA A 71 13.60 -32.72 16.74
CA ALA A 71 14.46 -33.91 16.90
C ALA A 71 13.89 -34.72 18.12
N SER A 72 14.47 -35.74 18.75
CA SER A 72 15.75 -36.47 18.68
C SER A 72 15.51 -37.94 19.10
#